data_AF-A0A3P7M5G1-F1
#
_entry.id   AF-A0A3P7M5G1-F1
#
_cell.length_a   1.000
_cell.length_b   1.000
_cell.length_c   1.000
_cell.angle_alpha   90.00
_cell.angle_beta   90.00
_cell.angle_gamma   90.00
#
_symmetry.space_group_name_H-M   'P 1'
#
loop_
_entity.id
_entity.type
_entity.pdbx_description
1 polymer ?
#
loop_
_entity_poly.entity_id
_entity_poly.type
_entity_poly.pdbx_seq_one_letter_code
_entity_poly.pdbx_strand_id
1 'polypeptide(L)' 'MKTALVELDDFSSGTSSRSTKLIHGGVRYLQAAIMKADREQYRMVKEALFERANLLQIAPHLSEPMPILLPVYK' A
#
# COMPACT_ATOMS: atom_id res chain seq x y z
N MET A 1 17.11 13.46 -19.82
CA MET A 1 17.95 12.80 -18.79
C MET A 1 18.52 11.53 -19.40
N LYS A 2 19.79 11.19 -19.19
CA LYS A 2 20.32 9.86 -19.55
C LYS A 2 20.28 9.01 -18.28
N THR A 3 19.61 7.86 -18.30
CA THR A 3 19.35 7.02 -17.13
C THR A 3 19.73 5.57 -17.43
N ALA A 4 20.30 4.86 -16.44
CA ALA A 4 20.51 3.42 -16.46
C ALA A 4 19.99 2.81 -15.14
N LEU A 5 19.36 1.64 -15.21
CA LEU A 5 18.87 0.87 -14.07
C LEU A 5 19.57 -0.49 -14.08
N VAL A 6 20.12 -0.90 -12.93
CA VAL A 6 20.83 -2.16 -12.77
C VAL A 6 20.11 -2.98 -11.70
N GLU A 7 19.81 -4.24 -12.04
CA GLU A 7 19.26 -5.25 -11.14
C GLU A 7 20.25 -6.42 -11.12
N LEU A 8 20.48 -7.01 -9.94
CA LEU A 8 21.43 -8.12 -9.80
C LEU A 8 20.82 -9.42 -10.33
N ASP A 9 19.55 -9.65 -10.01
CA ASP A 9 18.79 -10.84 -10.39
C ASP A 9 17.83 -10.52 -11.56
N ASP A 10 16.54 -10.80 -11.40
CA ASP A 10 15.48 -10.43 -12.34
C ASP A 10 14.58 -9.32 -11.77
N PHE A 11 13.91 -8.55 -12.62
CA PHE A 11 13.06 -7.46 -12.19
C PHE A 11 11.96 -7.94 -11.24
N SER A 12 11.82 -7.23 -10.12
CA SER A 12 10.84 -7.54 -9.07
C SER A 12 11.03 -8.87 -8.32
N SER A 13 12.11 -9.62 -8.59
CA SER A 13 12.37 -10.95 -7.99
C SER A 13 12.54 -10.93 -6.47
N GLY A 14 12.88 -9.78 -5.88
CA GLY A 14 12.98 -9.56 -4.43
C GLY A 14 11.62 -9.45 -3.71
N THR A 15 11.55 -8.57 -2.70
CA THR A 15 10.34 -8.36 -1.88
C THR A 15 9.11 -7.97 -2.71
N SER A 16 9.30 -7.27 -3.82
CA SER A 16 8.21 -6.86 -4.72
C SER A 16 7.36 -8.03 -5.21
N SER A 17 7.96 -9.19 -5.52
CA SER A 17 7.24 -10.42 -5.90
C SER A 17 6.69 -11.20 -4.70
N ARG A 18 7.09 -10.89 -3.47
CA ARG A 18 6.79 -11.64 -2.24
C ARG A 18 5.84 -10.92 -1.26
N SER A 19 5.16 -9.88 -1.72
CA SER A 19 4.12 -9.19 -0.94
C SER A 19 2.83 -10.03 -0.77
N THR A 20 1.86 -9.53 -0.02
CA THR A 20 0.48 -10.07 0.01
C THR A 20 -0.31 -9.78 -1.27
N LYS A 21 0.27 -9.01 -2.21
CA LYS A 21 -0.38 -8.48 -3.42
C LYS A 21 -1.63 -7.66 -3.12
N LEU A 22 -1.61 -6.93 -2.00
CA LEU A 22 -2.69 -6.02 -1.61
C LEU A 22 -2.16 -4.60 -1.45
N ILE A 23 -2.78 -3.67 -2.18
CA ILE A 23 -2.59 -2.23 -1.95
C ILE A 23 -3.65 -1.80 -0.93
N HIS A 24 -3.24 -1.68 0.33
CA HIS A 24 -4.14 -1.33 1.42
C HIS A 24 -3.78 0.01 2.07
N GLY A 25 -4.78 0.71 2.61
CA GLY A 25 -4.57 1.96 3.35
C GLY A 25 -3.96 1.79 4.74
N GLY A 26 -3.74 0.56 5.20
CA GLY A 26 -3.11 0.29 6.50
C GLY A 26 -4.02 0.66 7.67
N VAL A 27 -5.28 0.19 7.68
CA VAL A 27 -6.32 0.53 8.68
C VAL A 27 -5.83 0.42 10.13
N ARG A 28 -4.97 -0.56 10.44
CA ARG A 28 -4.37 -0.75 11.76
C ARG A 28 -3.61 0.49 12.27
N TYR A 29 -2.99 1.27 11.39
CA TYR A 29 -2.20 2.44 11.76
C TYR A 29 -3.06 3.62 12.24
N LEU A 30 -4.34 3.67 11.84
CA LEU A 30 -5.28 4.68 12.35
C LEU A 30 -5.44 4.62 13.87
N GLN A 31 -5.26 3.44 14.47
CA GLN A 31 -5.32 3.31 15.92
C GLN A 31 -4.26 4.18 16.60
N ALA A 32 -3.00 4.11 16.17
CA ALA A 32 -1.93 4.94 16.72
C ALA A 32 -2.13 6.41 16.37
N ALA A 33 -2.53 6.70 15.12
CA ALA A 33 -2.82 8.06 14.67
C ALA A 33 -3.85 8.77 15.56
N ILE A 34 -4.90 8.07 15.96
CA ILE A 34 -5.99 8.62 16.78
C ILE A 34 -5.65 8.56 18.27
N MET A 35 -5.33 7.37 18.79
CA MET A 35 -5.19 7.15 20.24
C MET A 35 -3.91 7.79 20.82
N LYS A 36 -2.89 7.99 19.99
CA LYS A 36 -1.60 8.57 20.41
C LYS A 36 -1.31 9.92 19.74
N ALA A 37 -2.27 10.47 18.98
CA ALA A 37 -2.07 11.67 18.16
C ALA A 37 -0.84 11.58 17.23
N ASP A 38 -0.54 10.37 16.71
CA ASP A 38 0.62 10.12 15.86
C ASP A 38 0.37 10.65 14.44
N ARG A 39 0.93 11.83 14.16
CA ARG A 39 0.78 12.52 12.88
C ARG A 39 1.43 11.80 11.71
N GLU A 40 2.50 11.05 11.93
CA GLU A 40 3.21 10.34 10.87
C GLU A 40 2.37 9.14 10.41
N GLN A 41 1.76 8.42 11.35
CA GLN A 41 0.82 7.34 11.02
C GLN A 41 -0.42 7.88 10.30
N TYR A 42 -0.93 9.05 10.69
CA TYR A 42 -2.03 9.70 9.98
C TYR A 42 -1.67 10.04 8.51
N ARG A 43 -0.49 10.64 8.29
CA ARG A 43 0.01 10.98 6.95
C ARG A 43 0.18 9.74 6.08
N MET A 44 0.80 8.70 6.61
CA MET A 44 1.00 7.43 5.92
C MET A 44 -0.33 6.83 5.43
N VAL A 45 -1.35 6.76 6.29
CA VAL A 45 -2.67 6.23 5.91
C VAL A 45 -3.30 7.09 4.80
N LYS A 46 -3.21 8.42 4.92
CA LYS A 46 -3.77 9.33 3.93
C LYS A 46 -3.11 9.16 2.56
N GLU A 47 -1.78 9.08 2.52
CA GLU A 47 -1.00 8.87 1.29
C GLU A 47 -1.30 7.50 0.67
N ALA A 48 -1.33 6.44 1.48
CA ALA A 48 -1.65 5.09 1.00
C ALA A 48 -3.06 5.01 0.37
N LEU A 49 -4.05 5.71 0.95
CA LEU A 49 -5.40 5.77 0.39
C LEU A 49 -5.46 6.56 -0.93
N PHE A 50 -4.70 7.68 -1.01
CA PHE A 50 -4.60 8.48 -2.23
C PHE A 50 -3.94 7.68 -3.36
N GLU A 51 -2.79 7.05 -3.09
CA GLU A 51 -2.08 6.25 -4.10
C GLU A 51 -2.86 5.00 -4.52
N ARG A 52 -3.66 4.40 -3.63
CA ARG A 52 -4.57 3.31 -4.02
C ARG A 52 -5.57 3.77 -5.08
N ALA A 53 -6.15 4.97 -4.92
CA ALA A 53 -7.07 5.52 -5.92
C ALA A 53 -6.34 5.83 -7.24
N ASN A 54 -5.12 6.36 -7.16
CA ASN A 54 -4.27 6.61 -8.32
C ASN A 54 -3.95 5.31 -9.10
N LEU A 55 -3.56 4.22 -8.40
CA LEU A 55 -3.23 2.95 -9.04
C LEU A 55 -4.41 2.32 -9.79
N LEU A 56 -5.62 2.43 -9.25
CA LEU A 56 -6.85 2.01 -9.95
C LEU A 56 -7.07 2.77 -11.26
N GLN A 57 -6.56 3.99 -11.40
CA GLN A 57 -6.65 4.79 -12.62
C GLN A 57 -5.53 4.49 -13.61
N ILE A 58 -4.27 4.40 -13.14
CA ILE A 58 -3.10 4.27 -14.03
C ILE A 58 -2.81 2.83 -14.45
N ALA A 59 -3.24 1.84 -13.65
CA ALA A 59 -3.02 0.42 -13.90
C ALA A 59 -4.29 -0.43 -13.64
N PRO A 60 -5.41 -0.14 -14.34
CA PRO A 60 -6.69 -0.84 -14.12
C PRO A 60 -6.65 -2.32 -14.54
N HIS A 61 -5.66 -2.72 -15.34
CA HIS A 61 -5.46 -4.12 -15.75
C HIS A 61 -4.65 -4.94 -14.73
N LEU A 62 -4.08 -4.30 -13.71
CA LEU A 62 -3.32 -4.94 -12.63
C LEU A 62 -3.94 -4.72 -11.25
N SER A 63 -4.98 -3.89 -11.14
CA SER A 63 -5.59 -3.51 -9.87
C SER A 63 -7.10 -3.45 -9.96
N GLU A 64 -7.77 -3.92 -8.92
CA GLU A 64 -9.22 -3.91 -8.80
C GLU A 64 -9.65 -3.69 -7.33
N PRO A 65 -10.86 -3.15 -7.07
CA PRO A 65 -11.37 -3.02 -5.72
C PRO A 65 -11.65 -4.39 -5.08
N MET A 66 -11.04 -4.65 -3.93
CA MET A 66 -11.26 -5.87 -3.15
C MET A 66 -11.82 -5.56 -1.76
N PRO A 67 -13.09 -5.87 -1.46
CA PRO A 67 -13.65 -5.73 -0.12
C PRO A 67 -12.98 -6.68 0.89
N ILE A 68 -12.77 -6.20 2.12
CA ILE A 68 -12.16 -7.00 3.21
C ILE A 68 -13.16 -7.11 4.35
N LEU A 69 -13.38 -8.34 4.84
CA LEU A 69 -14.16 -8.62 6.04
C LEU A 69 -13.20 -8.76 7.24
N LEU A 70 -13.47 -8.02 8.32
CA LEU A 70 -12.74 -8.15 9.58
C LEU A 70 -13.65 -8.73 10.67
N PRO A 71 -13.45 -9.98 11.11
CA PRO A 71 -14.18 -10.51 12.26
C PRO A 71 -13.68 -9.84 13.56
N VAL A 72 -14.61 -9.51 14.46
CA VAL A 72 -14.33 -8.92 15.78
C VAL A 72 -14.77 -9.91 16.86
N TYR A 73 -13.86 -10.22 17.78
CA TYR A 73 -14.09 -11.17 18.88
C TYR A 73 -14.15 -10.41 20.22
N LYS A 74 -14.86 -10.99 21.19
CA LYS A 74 -14.92 -10.53 22.58
C LYS A 74 -13.87 -11.22 23.43
#